data_AF-A0A7K1YV27-F1
#
_entry.id   AF-A0A7K1YV27-F1
#
_cell.length_a   1.000
_cell.length_b   1.000
_cell.length_c   1.000
_cell.angle_alpha   90.00
_cell.angle_beta   90.00
_cell.angle_gamma   90.00
#
_symmetry.space_group_name_H-M   'P 1'
#
loop_
_entity.id
_entity.type
_entity.pdbx_description
1 polymer ?
#
loop_
_entity_poly.entity_id
_entity_poly.type
_entity_poly.pdbx_seq_one_letter_code
_entity_poly.pdbx_strand_id
1 'polypeptide(L)'
;MSNCRSDERVRLALGRLTDTLSNPNFRRYAGAQFLHGAGMWAHHLAEVWLVYEITGSAFVVGLTVAVRSGSAVVLAPLAGTLADRMDRRRLLASTQGSK
;
A
#
# COMPACT_ATOMS: atom_id res chain seq x y z
N MET A 1 -3.79 -15.13 36.94
CA MET A 1 -5.00 -15.40 36.11
C MET A 1 -5.16 -14.46 34.90
N SER A 2 -4.24 -13.53 34.58
CA SER A 2 -4.35 -12.68 33.38
C SER A 2 -3.91 -13.35 32.07
N ASN A 3 -3.01 -14.34 32.13
CA ASN A 3 -2.39 -14.98 30.96
C ASN A 3 -3.35 -15.91 30.18
N CYS A 4 -4.40 -16.43 30.82
CA CYS A 4 -5.35 -17.33 30.18
C CYS A 4 -6.29 -16.61 29.18
N ARG A 5 -6.60 -15.33 29.45
CA ARG A 5 -7.49 -14.52 28.60
C ARG A 5 -6.77 -13.93 27.38
N SER A 6 -5.45 -13.76 27.42
CA SER A 6 -4.65 -13.36 26.26
C SER A 6 -4.53 -14.49 25.25
N ASP A 7 -4.29 -15.73 25.70
CA ASP A 7 -4.19 -16.90 24.81
C ASP A 7 -5.49 -17.18 24.06
N GLU A 8 -6.65 -17.04 24.71
CA GLU A 8 -7.95 -17.23 24.07
C GLU A 8 -8.22 -16.17 23.00
N ARG A 9 -7.83 -14.91 23.24
CA ARG A 9 -7.94 -13.83 22.24
C ARG A 9 -7.05 -14.06 21.03
N VAL A 10 -5.82 -14.54 21.25
CA VAL A 10 -4.90 -14.90 20.16
C VAL A 10 -5.47 -16.04 19.32
N ARG A 11 -6.01 -17.09 19.96
CA ARG A 11 -6.62 -18.23 19.26
C ARG A 11 -7.88 -17.83 18.48
N LEU A 12 -8.74 -17.00 19.06
CA LEU A 12 -9.93 -16.48 18.39
C LEU A 12 -9.58 -15.55 17.22
N ALA A 13 -8.53 -14.74 17.37
CA ALA A 13 -8.03 -13.90 16.28
C ALA A 13 -7.44 -14.75 15.15
N LEU A 14 -6.64 -15.76 15.46
CA LEU A 14 -6.09 -16.70 14.47
C LEU A 14 -7.19 -17.45 13.73
N GLY A 15 -8.21 -17.94 14.43
CA GLY A 15 -9.37 -18.61 13.80
C GLY A 15 -10.14 -17.70 12.84
N ARG A 16 -10.32 -16.43 13.20
CA ARG A 16 -10.95 -15.45 12.30
C ARG A 16 -10.10 -15.13 11.07
N LEU A 17 -8.78 -15.04 11.22
CA LEU A 17 -7.87 -14.81 10.08
C LEU A 17 -7.94 -15.99 9.10
N THR A 18 -7.96 -17.23 9.60
CA THR A 18 -8.13 -18.41 8.74
C THR A 18 -9.51 -18.44 8.07
N ASP A 19 -10.57 -18.02 8.77
CA ASP A 19 -11.92 -17.92 8.18
C ASP A 19 -12.00 -16.86 7.08
N THR A 20 -11.34 -15.71 7.24
CA THR A 20 -11.30 -14.69 6.17
C THR A 20 -10.59 -15.19 4.92
N LEU A 21 -9.54 -15.99 5.07
CA LEU A 21 -8.79 -16.59 3.95
C LEU A 21 -9.52 -17.76 3.26
N SER A 22 -10.57 -18.30 3.90
CA SER A 22 -11.45 -19.30 3.28
C SER A 22 -12.31 -18.72 2.17
N ASN A 23 -12.57 -17.40 2.17
CA ASN A 23 -13.27 -16.77 1.06
C ASN A 23 -12.35 -16.69 -0.19
N PRO A 24 -12.71 -17.34 -1.31
CA PRO A 24 -11.85 -17.42 -2.49
C PRO A 24 -11.56 -16.07 -3.14
N ASN A 25 -12.51 -15.12 -3.07
CA ASN A 25 -12.31 -13.77 -3.60
C ASN A 25 -11.31 -13.00 -2.74
N PHE A 26 -11.46 -13.08 -1.41
CA PHE A 26 -10.53 -12.43 -0.49
C PHE A 26 -9.12 -13.01 -0.59
N ARG A 27 -8.98 -14.34 -0.71
CA ARG A 27 -7.68 -14.99 -0.88
C ARG A 27 -6.93 -14.52 -2.12
N ARG A 28 -7.64 -14.38 -3.25
CA ARG A 28 -7.06 -13.84 -4.50
C ARG A 28 -6.64 -12.39 -4.33
N TYR A 29 -7.51 -11.56 -3.73
CA TYR A 29 -7.19 -10.16 -3.43
C TYR A 29 -5.98 -10.03 -2.52
N ALA A 30 -5.93 -10.79 -1.42
CA ALA A 30 -4.81 -10.78 -0.47
C ALA A 30 -3.50 -11.19 -1.15
N GLY A 31 -3.54 -12.24 -1.98
CA GLY A 31 -2.37 -12.65 -2.77
C GLY A 31 -1.92 -11.58 -3.77
N ALA A 32 -2.86 -10.96 -4.49
CA ALA A 32 -2.57 -9.88 -5.43
C ALA A 32 -1.98 -8.65 -4.71
N GLN A 33 -2.53 -8.28 -3.57
CA GLN A 33 -2.05 -7.15 -2.77
C GLN A 33 -0.64 -7.40 -2.23
N PHE A 34 -0.36 -8.63 -1.79
CA PHE A 34 0.98 -9.01 -1.36
C PHE A 34 1.99 -8.92 -2.52
N LEU A 35 1.66 -9.51 -3.68
CA LEU A 35 2.52 -9.46 -4.86
C LEU A 35 2.76 -8.02 -5.34
N HIS A 36 1.70 -7.20 -5.35
CA HIS A 36 1.78 -5.79 -5.69
C HIS A 36 2.73 -5.04 -4.76
N GLY A 37 2.58 -5.23 -3.44
CA GLY A 37 3.47 -4.64 -2.45
C GLY A 37 4.93 -5.06 -2.66
N ALA A 38 5.17 -6.35 -2.83
CA ALA A 38 6.52 -6.88 -3.07
C ALA A 38 7.14 -6.30 -4.35
N GLY A 39 6.36 -6.23 -5.44
CA GLY A 39 6.78 -5.63 -6.71
C GLY A 39 7.13 -4.15 -6.57
N MET A 40 6.34 -3.37 -5.83
CA MET A 40 6.65 -1.97 -5.54
C MET A 40 7.96 -1.80 -4.76
N TRP A 41 8.20 -2.64 -3.75
CA TRP A 41 9.45 -2.59 -3.00
C TRP A 41 10.66 -2.97 -3.86
N ALA A 42 10.54 -4.00 -4.69
CA ALA A 42 11.59 -4.39 -5.63
C ALA A 42 11.88 -3.26 -6.64
N HIS A 43 10.84 -2.63 -7.19
CA HIS A 43 10.98 -1.48 -8.08
C HIS A 43 11.68 -0.31 -7.38
N HIS A 44 11.32 -0.02 -6.13
CA HIS A 44 11.93 1.06 -5.36
C HIS A 44 13.43 0.83 -5.13
N LEU A 45 13.85 -0.39 -4.80
CA LEU A 45 15.26 -0.73 -4.64
C LEU A 45 16.01 -0.63 -5.98
N ALA A 46 15.39 -1.07 -7.07
CA ALA A 46 15.98 -0.97 -8.41
C ALA A 46 16.21 0.48 -8.82
N GLU A 47 15.25 1.38 -8.56
CA GLU A 47 15.37 2.81 -8.83
C GLU A 47 16.54 3.43 -8.06
N VAL A 48 16.61 3.16 -6.75
CA VAL A 48 17.68 3.67 -5.86
C VAL A 48 19.05 3.18 -6.32
N TRP A 49 19.16 1.90 -6.67
CA TRP A 49 20.39 1.30 -7.18
C TRP A 49 20.81 1.93 -8.50
N LEU A 50 19.87 2.08 -9.45
CA LEU A 50 20.14 2.65 -10.77
C LEU A 50 20.65 4.10 -10.65
N VAL A 51 20.01 4.93 -9.82
CA VAL A 51 20.47 6.31 -9.59
C VAL A 51 21.89 6.33 -9.03
N TYR A 52 22.19 5.41 -8.10
CA TYR A 52 23.53 5.28 -7.54
C TYR A 52 24.55 4.84 -8.60
N GLU A 53 24.20 3.89 -9.45
CA GLU A 53 25.10 3.38 -10.50
C GLU A 53 25.46 4.45 -11.54
N ILE A 54 24.48 5.24 -11.97
CA ILE A 54 24.69 6.28 -12.99
C ILE A 54 25.42 7.50 -12.39
N THR A 55 25.19 7.81 -11.11
CA THR A 55 25.71 9.04 -10.48
C THR A 55 26.96 8.83 -9.63
N GLY A 56 27.17 7.62 -9.10
CA GLY A 56 28.24 7.28 -8.18
C GLY A 56 28.17 7.97 -6.79
N SER A 57 27.09 8.68 -6.48
CA SER A 57 26.98 9.53 -5.29
C SER A 57 25.72 9.24 -4.47
N ALA A 58 25.92 8.90 -3.20
CA ALA A 58 24.85 8.70 -2.23
C ALA A 58 24.05 9.99 -1.95
N PHE A 59 24.64 11.17 -2.17
CA PHE A 59 23.94 12.45 -2.00
C PHE A 59 22.82 12.63 -3.04
N VAL A 60 23.08 12.27 -4.30
CA VAL A 60 22.08 12.41 -5.37
C VAL A 60 20.95 11.40 -5.20
N VAL A 61 21.25 10.19 -4.72
CA VAL A 61 20.23 9.22 -4.30
C VAL A 61 19.29 9.82 -3.24
N GLY A 62 19.86 10.43 -2.20
CA GLY A 62 19.09 11.10 -1.15
C GLY A 62 18.23 12.25 -1.67
N LEU A 63 18.76 13.05 -2.60
CA LEU A 63 18.02 14.13 -3.24
C LEU A 63 16.86 13.61 -4.10
N THR A 64 17.08 12.58 -4.90
CA THR A 64 16.03 11.96 -5.73
C THR A 64 14.90 11.41 -4.88
N VAL A 65 15.23 10.73 -3.77
CA VAL A 65 14.22 10.26 -2.80
C VAL A 65 13.48 11.44 -2.18
N ALA A 66 14.18 12.50 -1.77
CA ALA A 66 13.57 13.68 -1.17
C ALA A 66 12.61 14.40 -2.14
N VAL A 67 12.97 14.54 -3.42
CA VAL A 67 12.11 15.14 -4.44
C VAL A 67 10.90 14.26 -4.72
N ARG A 68 11.10 12.95 -4.87
CA ARG A 68 10.02 11.97 -5.10
C ARG A 68 9.01 11.99 -3.94
N SER A 69 9.48 11.89 -2.70
CA SER A 69 8.64 11.96 -1.51
C SER A 69 8.02 13.35 -1.30
N GLY A 70 8.77 14.40 -1.58
CA GLY A 70 8.33 15.79 -1.44
C GLY A 70 7.19 16.13 -2.40
N SER A 71 7.22 15.62 -3.63
CA SER A 71 6.14 15.80 -4.60
C SER A 71 4.79 15.34 -4.06
N ALA A 72 4.76 14.20 -3.34
CA ALA A 72 3.54 13.70 -2.73
C ALA A 72 3.01 14.64 -1.64
N VAL A 73 3.90 15.26 -0.85
CA VAL A 73 3.53 16.23 0.19
C VAL A 73 2.94 17.50 -0.41
N VAL A 74 3.49 17.97 -1.53
CA VAL A 74 2.99 19.17 -2.23
C VAL A 74 1.66 18.89 -2.95
N LEU A 75 1.52 17.70 -3.54
CA LEU A 75 0.33 17.33 -4.29
C LEU A 75 -0.81 16.81 -3.40
N ALA A 76 -0.53 16.31 -2.19
CA ALA A 76 -1.55 15.75 -1.29
C ALA A 76 -2.67 16.75 -0.90
N PRO A 77 -2.41 18.03 -0.58
CA PRO A 77 -3.47 19.01 -0.31
C PRO A 77 -4.32 19.31 -1.55
N LEU A 78 -3.69 19.38 -2.73
CA LEU A 78 -4.41 19.57 -4.00
C LEU A 78 -5.28 18.36 -4.32
N ALA A 79 -4.76 17.15 -4.14
CA ALA A 79 -5.51 15.91 -4.31
C ALA A 79 -6.65 15.79 -3.28
N GLY A 80 -6.43 16.21 -2.03
CA GLY A 80 -7.46 16.20 -0.98
C GLY A 80 -8.60 17.16 -1.27
N THR A 81 -8.28 18.40 -1.66
CA THR A 81 -9.32 19.39 -2.05
C THR A 81 -10.10 18.98 -3.29
N LEU A 82 -9.45 18.27 -4.24
CA LEU A 82 -10.13 17.69 -5.40
C LEU A 82 -11.00 16.50 -5.01
N ALA A 83 -10.52 15.62 -4.12
CA ALA A 83 -11.25 14.46 -3.61
C ALA A 83 -12.52 14.87 -2.84
N ASP A 84 -12.46 15.94 -2.04
CA ASP A 84 -13.60 16.45 -1.28
C ASP A 84 -14.71 17.05 -2.17
N ARG A 85 -14.38 17.43 -3.42
CA ARG A 85 -15.34 17.97 -4.38
C ARG A 85 -15.93 16.93 -5.34
N MET A 86 -15.39 15.71 -5.37
CA MET A 86 -15.87 14.65 -6.23
C MET A 86 -16.94 13.81 -5.51
N ASP A 87 -18.15 13.82 -6.07
CA ASP A 87 -19.27 13.01 -5.58
C ASP A 87 -18.90 11.51 -5.58
N ARG A 88 -18.72 10.90 -4.40
CA ARG A 88 -18.34 9.49 -4.21
C ARG A 88 -19.16 8.52 -5.07
N ARG A 89 -20.43 8.85 -5.31
CA ARG A 89 -21.39 8.04 -6.09
C ARG A 89 -21.09 8.03 -7.60
N ARG A 90 -20.57 9.14 -8.15
CA ARG A 90 -20.16 9.23 -9.56
C ARG A 90 -18.80 8.59 -9.80
N LEU A 91 -17.87 8.72 -8.84
CA LEU A 91 -16.57 8.05 -8.87
C LEU A 91 -16.69 6.52 -8.84
N LEU A 92 -17.53 5.97 -7.95
CA LEU A 92 -17.78 4.53 -7.91
C LEU A 92 -18.47 4.03 -9.18
N ALA A 93 -19.41 4.80 -9.73
CA ALA A 93 -20.05 4.46 -11.01
C ALA A 93 -19.10 4.52 -12.21
N SER A 94 -18.14 5.46 -12.23
CA SER A 94 -17.15 5.56 -13.30
C SER A 94 -16.04 4.51 -13.19
N THR A 95 -15.63 4.14 -11.98
CA THR A 95 -14.47 3.25 -11.75
C THR A 95 -14.87 1.78 -11.60
N GLN A 96 -16.06 1.47 -11.10
CA GLN A 96 -16.58 0.09 -10.97
C GLN A 96 -17.64 -0.26 -12.03
N GLY A 97 -17.94 0.68 -12.94
CA GLY A 97 -18.92 0.53 -14.02
C GLY A 97 -18.42 -0.19 -15.28
N SER A 98 -17.32 -0.94 -15.21
CA SER A 98 -16.92 -1.84 -16.29
C SER A 98 -16.94 -3.28 -15.78
N LYS A 99 -17.96 -4.01 -16.24
CA LYS A 99 -17.95 -5.47 -16.33
C LYS A 99 -16.63 -5.99 -16.91
#